data_AF-A0A378I0I6-F1
#
_entry.id   AF-A0A378I0I6-F1
#
_cell.length_a   1.000
_cell.length_b   1.000
_cell.length_c   1.000
_cell.angle_alpha   90.00
_cell.angle_beta   90.00
_cell.angle_gamma   90.00
#
_symmetry.space_group_name_H-M   'P 1'
#
loop_
_entity.id
_entity.type
_entity.pdbx_description
1 polymer ?
#
loop_
_entity_poly.entity_id
_entity_poly.type
_entity_poly.pdbx_seq_one_letter_code
_entity_poly.pdbx_strand_id
1 'polypeptide(L)'
;MFSKVNLPLMQKKSVSEQISNICDPISLVIPNDPVFIYYGEHLPNVRIFSKQTLISLQHLLKTSRHLYTQGLEDKSFIKLALAQHTPRNEEEAVYKELLLLMVEKNLNGMSLTTVCQRLDVTLFLLINLPLNLSITLQPINWFSEFNFIRNYIVRIHEIVRNRQRYEGNTATIEHHPISAFLEELILLQTGIIEENRKKLLSTKGEILSLNQILCPYTRYVIDVEKTLATINQANLFLKLVVALAMLTDLKDAEIDSFLQAQPPNYLQNAYKELKDYIENQPNVFTLQQQKFLADMGILDIIKQTRLTVLNKRYQHLWNEANSFKDNTLAILNDYSKLTYPSPQFQLFITGHWARHHHVIVKKAIEQIEEGIALEHVLANLRAHARCHPGFDPKGSLARRLEFIDLHSIEPLNTDTNCSIRP
;
A
#
# COMPACT_ATOMS: atom_id res chain seq x y z
N MET A 1 9.54 8.14 30.06
CA MET A 1 8.14 7.69 29.96
C MET A 1 7.37 8.82 29.33
N PHE A 2 6.68 8.57 28.21
CA PHE A 2 5.90 9.62 27.54
C PHE A 2 4.67 9.97 28.40
N SER A 3 4.37 11.26 28.50
CA SER A 3 3.09 11.75 29.05
C SER A 3 1.99 11.60 28.00
N LYS A 4 0.73 11.47 28.45
CA LYS A 4 -0.42 11.56 27.55
C LYS A 4 -0.46 12.93 26.88
N VAL A 5 -0.84 12.96 25.61
CA VAL A 5 -0.99 14.20 24.83
C VAL A 5 -2.45 14.45 24.54
N ASN A 6 -2.95 15.60 24.99
CA ASN A 6 -4.33 15.99 24.72
C ASN A 6 -4.40 16.72 23.38
N LEU A 7 -4.77 15.98 22.34
CA LEU A 7 -5.11 16.58 21.04
C LEU A 7 -6.46 17.32 21.12
N PRO A 8 -6.60 18.50 20.48
CA PRO A 8 -7.88 19.15 20.25
C PRO A 8 -8.90 18.21 19.59
N LEU A 9 -10.19 18.36 19.92
CA LEU A 9 -11.26 17.47 19.44
C LEU A 9 -11.32 17.38 17.91
N MET A 10 -11.15 18.50 17.20
CA MET A 10 -11.14 18.54 15.73
C MET A 10 -9.97 17.75 15.14
N GLN A 11 -8.80 17.80 15.79
CA GLN A 11 -7.62 17.05 15.38
C GLN A 11 -7.81 15.55 15.64
N LYS A 12 -8.42 15.16 16.76
CA LYS A 12 -8.77 13.75 17.02
C LYS A 12 -9.69 13.15 15.95
N LYS A 13 -10.69 13.90 15.48
CA LYS A 13 -11.56 13.48 14.37
C LYS A 13 -10.78 13.31 13.07
N SER A 14 -9.99 14.33 12.69
CA SER A 14 -9.16 14.27 11.48
C SER A 14 -8.19 13.08 11.51
N VAL A 15 -7.63 12.77 12.67
CA VAL A 15 -6.70 11.66 12.84
C VAL A 15 -7.41 10.31 12.74
N SER A 16 -8.60 10.17 13.32
CA SER A 16 -9.41 8.95 13.17
C SER A 16 -9.77 8.69 11.70
N GLU A 17 -10.13 9.73 10.94
CA GLU A 17 -10.35 9.60 9.50
C GLU A 17 -9.08 9.17 8.75
N GLN A 18 -7.91 9.63 9.18
CA GLN A 18 -6.62 9.26 8.60
C GLN A 18 -6.22 7.80 8.90
N ILE A 19 -6.66 7.21 10.02
CA ILE A 19 -6.39 5.80 10.36
C ILE A 19 -6.95 4.85 9.28
N SER A 20 -8.07 5.20 8.65
CA SER A 20 -8.60 4.42 7.51
C SER A 20 -7.59 4.27 6.35
N ASN A 21 -6.65 5.20 6.19
CA ASN A 21 -5.63 5.13 5.14
C ASN A 21 -4.46 4.18 5.47
N ILE A 22 -4.31 3.77 6.73
CA ILE A 22 -3.32 2.76 7.13
C ILE A 22 -3.90 1.34 7.16
N CYS A 23 -5.22 1.20 7.00
CA CYS A 23 -5.86 -0.09 6.76
C CYS A 23 -5.66 -0.52 5.30
N ASP A 24 -5.38 -1.81 5.10
CA ASP A 24 -5.34 -2.39 3.77
C ASP A 24 -6.74 -2.35 3.15
N PRO A 25 -6.91 -1.85 1.92
CA PRO A 25 -8.24 -1.63 1.34
C PRO A 25 -8.97 -2.91 0.91
N ILE A 26 -8.28 -4.05 0.86
CA ILE A 26 -8.89 -5.35 0.55
C ILE A 26 -9.30 -6.05 1.84
N SER A 27 -8.40 -6.14 2.83
CA SER A 27 -8.70 -6.83 4.09
C SER A 27 -9.44 -5.94 5.11
N LEU A 28 -9.46 -4.62 4.90
CA LEU A 28 -10.05 -3.60 5.77
C LEU A 28 -9.49 -3.60 7.19
N VAL A 29 -8.27 -4.10 7.36
CA VAL A 29 -7.56 -4.14 8.65
C VAL A 29 -6.17 -3.54 8.51
N ILE A 30 -5.60 -3.08 9.62
CA ILE A 30 -4.20 -2.67 9.69
C ILE A 30 -3.32 -3.92 9.43
N PRO A 31 -2.44 -3.89 8.41
CA PRO A 31 -1.67 -5.07 8.05
C PRO A 31 -0.49 -5.32 8.99
N ASN A 32 -0.18 -6.61 9.22
CA ASN A 32 1.00 -7.03 9.98
C ASN A 32 2.31 -6.89 9.19
N ASP A 33 2.22 -6.79 7.87
CA ASP A 33 3.31 -6.68 6.92
C ASP A 33 3.17 -5.42 6.04
N PRO A 34 3.17 -4.22 6.68
CA PRO A 34 2.84 -2.97 6.00
C PRO A 34 3.88 -2.60 4.94
N VAL A 35 3.41 -2.05 3.82
CA VAL A 35 4.21 -1.40 2.77
C VAL A 35 3.52 -0.12 2.29
N PHE A 36 4.30 0.90 1.95
CA PHE A 36 3.79 2.14 1.37
C PHE A 36 3.57 1.98 -0.13
N ILE A 37 2.37 2.34 -0.59
CA ILE A 37 2.05 2.26 -2.01
C ILE A 37 2.76 3.36 -2.80
N TYR A 38 3.54 2.93 -3.79
CA TYR A 38 4.14 3.81 -4.79
C TYR A 38 3.28 3.83 -6.05
N TYR A 39 2.62 4.96 -6.29
CA TYR A 39 1.86 5.19 -7.51
C TYR A 39 2.76 5.85 -8.55
N GLY A 40 2.71 5.38 -9.80
CA GLY A 40 3.68 5.78 -10.84
C GLY A 40 3.75 7.29 -11.11
N GLU A 41 2.60 7.90 -11.44
CA GLU A 41 2.50 9.32 -11.84
C GLU A 41 1.78 10.21 -10.82
N HIS A 42 1.30 9.62 -9.73
CA HIS A 42 0.48 10.31 -8.73
C HIS A 42 1.13 10.18 -7.35
N LEU A 43 1.06 11.24 -6.55
CA LEU A 43 1.45 11.20 -5.14
C LEU A 43 0.19 11.37 -4.28
N PRO A 44 -0.71 10.36 -4.23
CA PRO A 44 -1.87 10.44 -3.37
C PRO A 44 -1.44 10.39 -1.90
N ASN A 45 -2.42 10.61 -1.01
CA ASN A 45 -2.26 10.51 0.43
C ASN A 45 -1.51 9.23 0.85
N VAL A 46 -0.82 9.32 2.00
CA VAL A 46 -0.11 8.21 2.62
C VAL A 46 -1.06 7.01 2.73
N ARG A 47 -0.68 5.89 2.11
CA ARG A 47 -1.48 4.66 2.13
C ARG A 47 -0.60 3.45 2.34
N ILE A 48 -1.09 2.53 3.16
CA ILE A 48 -0.42 1.27 3.49
C ILE A 48 -1.25 0.11 2.95
N PHE A 49 -0.56 -0.89 2.39
CA PHE A 49 -1.14 -2.20 2.07
C PHE A 49 -0.38 -3.28 2.84
N SER A 50 -0.99 -4.46 2.93
CA SER A 50 -0.28 -5.69 3.22
C SER A 50 0.59 -6.08 2.02
N LYS A 51 1.83 -6.48 2.29
CA LYS A 51 2.69 -7.13 1.30
C LYS A 51 2.00 -8.37 0.70
N GLN A 52 1.31 -9.19 1.51
CA GLN A 52 0.59 -10.36 1.02
C GLN A 52 -0.52 -10.01 0.03
N THR A 53 -1.25 -8.91 0.26
CA THR A 53 -2.25 -8.40 -0.67
C THR A 53 -1.64 -8.08 -2.03
N LEU A 54 -0.51 -7.37 -2.05
CA LEU A 54 0.19 -7.03 -3.31
C LEU A 54 0.68 -8.26 -4.07
N ILE A 55 1.26 -9.24 -3.36
CA ILE A 55 1.71 -10.50 -3.96
C ILE A 55 0.52 -11.24 -4.58
N SER A 56 -0.62 -11.26 -3.89
CA SER A 56 -1.84 -11.90 -4.38
C SER A 56 -2.38 -11.22 -5.63
N LEU A 57 -2.41 -9.87 -5.66
CA LEU A 57 -2.79 -9.10 -6.85
C LEU A 57 -1.83 -9.33 -8.02
N GLN A 58 -0.53 -9.36 -7.77
CA GLN A 58 0.47 -9.63 -8.80
C GLN A 58 0.33 -11.05 -9.36
N HIS A 59 0.05 -12.03 -8.49
CA HIS A 59 -0.23 -13.41 -8.89
C HIS A 59 -1.48 -13.50 -9.78
N LEU A 60 -2.57 -12.82 -9.40
CA LEU A 60 -3.79 -12.76 -10.23
C LEU A 60 -3.50 -12.21 -11.63
N LEU A 61 -2.72 -11.14 -11.75
CA LEU A 61 -2.32 -10.62 -13.06
C LEU A 61 -1.39 -11.56 -13.81
N LYS A 62 -0.49 -12.27 -13.13
CA LYS A 62 0.36 -13.30 -13.75
C LYS A 62 -0.49 -14.43 -14.34
N THR A 63 -1.48 -14.93 -13.61
CA THR A 63 -2.45 -15.91 -14.10
C THR A 63 -3.23 -15.35 -15.31
N SER A 64 -3.65 -14.08 -15.23
CA SER A 64 -4.39 -13.43 -16.32
C SER A 64 -3.54 -13.31 -17.60
N ARG A 65 -2.25 -12.96 -17.48
CA ARG A 65 -1.29 -12.96 -18.60
C ARG A 65 -1.13 -14.35 -19.20
N HIS A 66 -0.96 -15.36 -18.36
CA HIS A 66 -0.81 -16.74 -18.83
C HIS A 66 -2.03 -17.20 -19.64
N LEU A 67 -3.25 -16.98 -19.12
CA LEU A 67 -4.49 -17.32 -19.81
C LEU A 67 -4.66 -16.54 -21.12
N TYR A 68 -4.33 -15.25 -21.13
CA TYR A 68 -4.39 -14.41 -22.32
C TYR A 68 -3.42 -14.91 -23.41
N THR A 69 -2.15 -15.14 -23.07
CA THR A 69 -1.15 -15.67 -24.00
C THR A 69 -1.53 -17.05 -24.51
N GLN A 70 -1.92 -17.97 -23.62
CA GLN A 70 -2.37 -19.30 -24.00
C GLN A 70 -3.57 -19.26 -24.96
N GLY A 71 -4.51 -18.34 -24.74
CA GLY A 71 -5.68 -18.18 -25.60
C GLY A 71 -5.34 -17.64 -26.99
N LEU A 72 -4.37 -16.73 -27.09
CA LEU A 72 -3.88 -16.21 -28.38
C LEU A 72 -3.11 -17.27 -29.20
N GLU A 73 -2.40 -18.16 -28.51
CA GLU A 73 -1.62 -19.24 -29.15
C GLU A 73 -2.49 -20.47 -29.51
N ASP A 74 -3.71 -20.56 -28.98
CA ASP A 74 -4.60 -21.69 -29.20
C ASP A 74 -5.23 -21.69 -30.59
N LYS A 75 -4.69 -22.53 -31.47
CA LYS A 75 -5.20 -22.74 -32.85
C LYS A 75 -6.60 -23.37 -32.90
N SER A 76 -7.04 -24.02 -31.82
CA SER A 76 -8.34 -24.69 -31.76
C SER A 76 -9.49 -23.73 -31.41
N PHE A 77 -9.18 -22.58 -30.80
CA PHE A 77 -10.12 -21.61 -30.25
C PHE A 77 -11.04 -22.14 -29.14
N ILE A 78 -10.83 -23.35 -28.63
CA ILE A 78 -11.67 -23.96 -27.59
C ILE A 78 -10.89 -24.55 -26.42
N LYS A 79 -9.56 -24.66 -26.48
CA LYS A 79 -8.76 -25.39 -25.50
C LYS A 79 -8.95 -24.90 -24.06
N LEU A 80 -8.97 -23.59 -23.84
CA LEU A 80 -9.17 -22.99 -22.53
C LEU A 80 -10.58 -23.21 -22.01
N ALA A 81 -11.58 -22.92 -22.85
CA ALA A 81 -12.98 -23.09 -22.49
C ALA A 81 -13.31 -24.56 -22.20
N LEU A 82 -12.85 -25.46 -23.07
CA LEU A 82 -13.07 -26.89 -22.97
C LEU A 82 -12.45 -27.49 -21.70
N ALA A 83 -11.28 -27.01 -21.28
CA ALA A 83 -10.65 -27.46 -20.03
C ALA A 83 -11.50 -27.10 -18.79
N GLN A 84 -12.13 -25.92 -18.78
CA GLN A 84 -12.91 -25.39 -17.65
C GLN A 84 -14.39 -25.79 -17.71
N HIS A 85 -14.89 -26.19 -18.87
CA HIS A 85 -16.30 -26.52 -19.08
C HIS A 85 -16.73 -27.73 -18.26
N THR A 86 -17.85 -27.64 -17.54
CA THR A 86 -18.44 -28.76 -16.81
C THR A 86 -19.67 -29.25 -17.58
N PRO A 87 -19.68 -30.49 -18.11
CA PRO A 87 -20.81 -31.02 -18.89
C PRO A 87 -22.11 -31.03 -18.09
N ARG A 88 -23.21 -30.62 -18.73
CA ARG A 88 -24.56 -30.58 -18.12
C ARG A 88 -25.30 -31.91 -18.24
N ASN A 89 -24.94 -32.73 -19.22
CA ASN A 89 -25.57 -34.01 -19.51
C ASN A 89 -24.56 -35.02 -20.09
N GLU A 90 -24.98 -36.28 -20.23
CA GLU A 90 -24.12 -37.35 -20.76
C GLU A 90 -23.64 -37.10 -22.19
N GLU A 91 -24.44 -36.43 -23.02
CA GLU A 91 -24.11 -36.13 -24.42
C GLU A 91 -22.99 -35.09 -24.51
N GLU A 92 -23.11 -33.99 -23.76
CA GLU A 92 -22.05 -32.98 -23.62
C GLU A 92 -20.75 -33.57 -23.04
N ALA A 93 -20.86 -34.57 -22.15
CA ALA A 93 -19.67 -35.26 -21.63
C ALA A 93 -18.93 -36.00 -22.77
N VAL A 94 -19.66 -36.69 -23.64
CA VAL A 94 -19.08 -37.35 -24.83
C VAL A 94 -18.55 -36.32 -25.83
N TYR A 95 -19.24 -35.19 -26.03
CA TYR A 95 -18.74 -34.08 -26.86
C TYR A 95 -17.43 -33.51 -26.33
N LYS A 96 -17.35 -33.27 -25.02
CA LYS A 96 -16.14 -32.77 -24.37
C LYS A 96 -14.97 -33.74 -24.57
N GLU A 97 -15.17 -35.05 -24.35
CA GLU A 97 -14.15 -36.07 -24.59
C GLU A 97 -13.66 -36.08 -26.05
N LEU A 98 -14.59 -36.05 -27.00
CA LEU A 98 -14.26 -36.04 -28.42
C LEU A 98 -13.48 -34.78 -28.82
N LEU A 99 -13.94 -33.60 -28.41
CA LEU A 99 -13.27 -32.33 -28.70
C LEU A 99 -11.89 -32.27 -28.06
N LEU A 100 -11.70 -32.82 -26.85
CA LEU A 100 -10.39 -32.89 -26.21
C LEU A 100 -9.42 -33.72 -27.05
N LEU A 101 -9.85 -34.91 -27.49
CA LEU A 101 -9.06 -35.77 -28.36
C LEU A 101 -8.70 -35.10 -29.69
N MET A 102 -9.63 -34.31 -30.25
CA MET A 102 -9.39 -33.55 -31.48
C MET A 102 -8.36 -32.41 -31.26
N VAL A 103 -8.44 -31.71 -30.13
CA VAL A 103 -7.45 -30.69 -29.74
C VAL A 103 -6.07 -31.32 -29.50
N GLU A 104 -5.99 -32.48 -28.84
CA GLU A 104 -4.74 -33.24 -28.64
C GLU A 104 -4.10 -33.67 -29.96
N LYS A 105 -4.92 -33.96 -30.97
CA LYS A 105 -4.48 -34.24 -32.35
C LYS A 105 -4.12 -32.97 -33.14
N ASN A 106 -4.04 -31.81 -32.49
CA ASN A 106 -3.68 -30.52 -33.07
C ASN A 106 -4.61 -30.05 -34.21
N LEU A 107 -5.90 -30.41 -34.16
CA LEU A 107 -6.86 -29.83 -35.10
C LEU A 107 -7.04 -28.33 -34.80
N ASN A 108 -7.01 -27.52 -35.85
CA ASN A 108 -7.32 -26.09 -35.75
C ASN A 108 -8.83 -25.85 -35.78
N GLY A 109 -9.28 -24.63 -35.47
CA GLY A 109 -10.70 -24.27 -35.43
C GLY A 109 -11.47 -24.62 -36.71
N MET A 110 -10.89 -24.40 -37.88
CA MET A 110 -11.55 -24.70 -39.16
C MET A 110 -11.74 -26.22 -39.36
N SER A 111 -10.72 -27.01 -39.00
CA SER A 111 -10.80 -28.48 -39.01
C SER A 111 -11.83 -28.99 -38.00
N LEU A 112 -11.86 -28.41 -36.79
CA LEU A 112 -12.85 -28.75 -35.76
C LEU A 112 -14.28 -28.50 -36.26
N THR A 113 -14.56 -27.30 -36.77
CA THR A 113 -15.87 -26.94 -37.33
C THR A 113 -16.29 -27.89 -38.44
N THR A 114 -15.38 -28.18 -39.37
CA THR A 114 -15.65 -29.09 -40.50
C THR A 114 -16.03 -30.49 -40.01
N VAL A 115 -15.27 -31.03 -39.05
CA VAL A 115 -15.54 -32.36 -38.49
C VAL A 115 -16.85 -32.37 -37.70
N CYS A 116 -17.11 -31.35 -36.87
CA CYS A 116 -18.33 -31.24 -36.09
C CYS A 116 -19.58 -31.16 -36.98
N GLN A 117 -19.55 -30.34 -38.04
CA GLN A 117 -20.65 -30.26 -39.01
C GLN A 117 -20.90 -31.59 -39.74
N ARG A 118 -19.83 -32.31 -40.10
CA ARG A 118 -19.96 -33.66 -40.68
C ARG A 118 -20.55 -34.66 -39.69
N LEU A 119 -20.20 -34.53 -38.41
CA LEU A 119 -20.76 -35.36 -37.35
C LEU A 119 -22.25 -35.10 -37.15
N ASP A 120 -22.67 -33.84 -37.16
CA ASP A 120 -24.09 -33.48 -37.06
C ASP A 120 -24.90 -34.09 -38.20
N VAL A 121 -24.43 -33.97 -39.45
CA VAL A 121 -25.09 -34.60 -40.62
C VAL A 121 -25.15 -36.12 -40.44
N THR A 122 -24.06 -36.74 -39.98
CA THR A 122 -24.00 -38.20 -39.78
C THR A 122 -24.97 -38.66 -38.70
N LEU A 123 -25.00 -37.97 -37.55
CA LEU A 123 -25.89 -38.27 -36.45
C LEU A 123 -27.35 -38.04 -36.84
N PHE A 124 -27.66 -36.93 -37.52
CA PHE A 124 -28.99 -36.66 -38.06
C PHE A 124 -29.47 -37.80 -38.96
N LEU A 125 -28.65 -38.27 -39.90
CA LEU A 125 -29.00 -39.41 -40.76
C LEU A 125 -29.21 -40.69 -39.94
N LEU A 126 -28.33 -41.01 -38.98
CA LEU A 126 -28.43 -42.22 -38.16
C LEU A 126 -29.65 -42.24 -37.24
N ILE A 127 -30.00 -41.10 -36.65
CA ILE A 127 -31.15 -40.93 -35.76
C ILE A 127 -32.47 -41.12 -36.54
N ASN A 128 -32.53 -40.65 -37.79
CA ASN A 128 -33.74 -40.73 -38.63
C ASN A 128 -33.86 -42.05 -39.41
N LEU A 129 -32.90 -42.98 -39.31
CA LEU A 129 -33.01 -44.29 -39.95
C LEU A 129 -34.07 -45.18 -39.25
N PRO A 130 -34.91 -45.91 -40.01
CA PRO A 130 -35.90 -46.82 -39.44
C PRO A 130 -35.26 -47.86 -38.52
N LEU A 131 -35.92 -48.17 -37.40
CA LEU A 131 -35.47 -49.13 -36.36
C LEU A 131 -35.08 -50.52 -36.89
N ASN A 132 -35.54 -50.89 -38.08
CA ASN A 132 -35.42 -52.23 -38.65
C ASN A 132 -34.24 -52.38 -39.63
N LEU A 133 -33.51 -51.29 -39.93
CA LEU A 133 -32.27 -51.39 -40.68
C LEU A 133 -31.12 -51.76 -39.73
N SER A 134 -30.54 -52.95 -39.95
CA SER A 134 -29.22 -53.27 -39.41
C SER A 134 -28.22 -52.26 -39.96
N ILE A 135 -27.85 -51.27 -39.15
CA ILE A 135 -26.82 -50.29 -39.50
C ILE A 135 -25.49 -51.04 -39.50
N THR A 136 -25.15 -51.68 -40.61
CA THR A 136 -23.74 -51.84 -40.95
C THR A 136 -23.27 -50.44 -41.29
N LEU A 137 -22.59 -49.79 -40.34
CA LEU A 137 -21.61 -48.74 -40.63
C LEU A 137 -20.51 -49.38 -41.49
N GLN A 138 -20.83 -49.81 -42.71
CA GLN A 138 -19.82 -49.91 -43.76
C GLN A 138 -19.20 -48.52 -43.82
N PRO A 139 -17.85 -48.44 -43.76
CA PRO A 139 -17.17 -47.21 -43.47
C PRO A 139 -17.63 -46.18 -44.48
N ILE A 140 -18.45 -45.24 -44.01
CA ILE A 140 -18.72 -44.02 -44.73
C ILE A 140 -17.32 -43.44 -44.90
N ASN A 141 -16.76 -43.50 -46.12
CA ASN A 141 -15.39 -43.07 -46.44
C ASN A 141 -15.13 -41.59 -46.08
N TRP A 142 -16.14 -40.86 -45.58
CA TRP A 142 -16.09 -39.46 -45.16
C TRP A 142 -15.14 -39.17 -43.99
N PHE A 143 -14.73 -40.19 -43.23
CA PHE A 143 -13.83 -40.06 -42.06
C PHE A 143 -12.58 -40.95 -42.13
N SER A 144 -12.09 -41.34 -43.32
CA SER A 144 -10.86 -42.17 -43.40
C SER A 144 -9.68 -41.56 -42.62
N GLU A 145 -9.60 -40.22 -42.57
CA GLU A 145 -8.62 -39.43 -41.81
C GLU A 145 -8.94 -39.33 -40.30
N PHE A 146 -10.17 -39.62 -39.89
CA PHE A 146 -10.69 -39.45 -38.53
C PHE A 146 -11.32 -40.73 -37.96
N ASN A 147 -10.73 -41.88 -38.24
CA ASN A 147 -11.23 -43.19 -37.77
C ASN A 147 -11.47 -43.27 -36.26
N PHE A 148 -10.76 -42.44 -35.46
CA PHE A 148 -10.93 -42.39 -34.01
C PHE A 148 -12.29 -41.87 -33.55
N ILE A 149 -13.07 -41.20 -34.42
CA ILE A 149 -14.37 -40.61 -34.08
C ILE A 149 -15.49 -41.66 -34.08
N ARG A 150 -15.29 -42.80 -34.74
CA ARG A 150 -16.32 -43.83 -34.94
C ARG A 150 -16.99 -44.27 -33.63
N ASN A 151 -16.19 -44.51 -32.59
CA ASN A 151 -16.71 -44.95 -31.30
C ASN A 151 -17.57 -43.86 -30.62
N TYR A 152 -17.23 -42.58 -30.82
CA TYR A 152 -18.00 -41.46 -30.29
C TYR A 152 -19.35 -41.32 -31.00
N ILE A 153 -19.39 -41.50 -32.33
CA ILE A 153 -20.65 -41.52 -33.09
C ILE A 153 -21.61 -42.57 -32.55
N VAL A 154 -21.11 -43.79 -32.30
CA VAL A 154 -21.93 -44.89 -31.74
C VAL A 154 -22.45 -44.52 -30.35
N ARG A 155 -21.59 -44.01 -29.46
CA ARG A 155 -21.98 -43.57 -28.10
C ARG A 155 -23.05 -42.48 -28.12
N ILE A 156 -22.86 -41.43 -28.93
CA ILE A 156 -23.84 -40.32 -29.04
C ILE A 156 -25.17 -40.85 -29.59
N HIS A 157 -25.12 -41.67 -30.65
CA HIS A 157 -26.33 -42.28 -31.22
C HIS A 157 -27.07 -43.15 -30.20
N GLU A 158 -26.37 -43.95 -29.39
CA GLU A 158 -26.98 -44.74 -28.31
C GLU A 158 -27.64 -43.86 -27.24
N ILE A 159 -27.00 -42.77 -26.82
CA ILE A 159 -27.57 -41.82 -25.86
C ILE A 159 -28.88 -41.23 -26.41
N VAL A 160 -28.88 -40.74 -27.65
CA VAL A 160 -30.06 -40.14 -28.28
C VAL A 160 -31.18 -41.18 -28.48
N ARG A 161 -30.85 -42.40 -28.93
CA ARG A 161 -31.82 -43.49 -29.08
C ARG A 161 -32.44 -43.93 -27.75
N ASN A 162 -31.65 -43.96 -26.68
CA ASN A 162 -32.16 -44.32 -25.36
C ASN A 162 -33.16 -43.26 -24.89
N ARG A 163 -32.89 -41.96 -25.07
CA ARG A 163 -33.88 -40.90 -24.78
C ARG A 163 -35.18 -41.09 -25.57
N GLN A 164 -35.09 -41.40 -26.87
CA GLN A 164 -36.27 -41.67 -27.73
C GLN A 164 -37.15 -42.83 -27.22
N ARG A 165 -36.54 -43.86 -26.63
CA ARG A 165 -37.29 -44.98 -26.06
C ARG A 165 -38.02 -44.62 -24.76
N TYR A 166 -37.44 -43.73 -23.93
CA TYR A 166 -38.02 -43.34 -22.64
C TYR A 166 -39.12 -42.27 -22.77
N GLU A 167 -39.02 -41.36 -23.73
CA GLU A 167 -39.97 -40.24 -23.90
C GLU A 167 -41.15 -40.55 -24.85
N GLY A 168 -41.14 -41.73 -25.49
CA GLY A 168 -42.16 -42.16 -26.45
C GLY A 168 -41.96 -41.53 -27.84
N ASN A 169 -42.31 -42.29 -28.89
CA ASN A 169 -42.09 -41.97 -30.31
C ASN A 169 -42.72 -40.64 -30.84
N THR A 170 -43.36 -39.86 -29.97
CA THR A 170 -44.08 -38.62 -30.31
C THR A 170 -43.36 -37.34 -29.86
N ALA A 171 -42.33 -37.44 -29.01
CA ALA A 171 -41.53 -36.29 -28.60
C ALA A 171 -40.44 -36.03 -29.65
N THR A 172 -40.43 -34.83 -30.25
CA THR A 172 -39.27 -34.32 -30.99
C THR A 172 -38.12 -34.12 -30.00
N ILE A 173 -37.25 -35.11 -29.90
CA ILE A 173 -36.04 -34.98 -29.08
C ILE A 173 -35.12 -33.99 -29.75
N GLU A 174 -34.94 -32.84 -29.10
CA GLU A 174 -33.91 -31.85 -29.45
C GLU A 174 -32.54 -32.49 -29.22
N HIS A 175 -31.99 -33.09 -30.27
CA HIS A 175 -30.55 -33.37 -30.33
C HIS A 175 -29.83 -32.03 -30.40
N HIS A 176 -28.94 -31.77 -29.45
CA HIS A 176 -28.12 -30.57 -29.47
C HIS A 176 -26.90 -30.84 -30.37
N PRO A 177 -26.77 -30.16 -31.53
CA PRO A 177 -25.69 -30.44 -32.48
C PRO A 177 -24.32 -30.21 -31.84
N ILE A 178 -23.34 -31.06 -32.14
CA ILE A 178 -21.97 -30.87 -31.65
C ILE A 178 -21.36 -29.58 -32.23
N SER A 179 -21.77 -29.15 -33.42
CA SER A 179 -21.37 -27.82 -33.94
C SER A 179 -21.88 -26.66 -33.07
N ALA A 180 -23.11 -26.73 -32.56
CA ALA A 180 -23.65 -25.70 -31.67
C ALA A 180 -22.88 -25.67 -30.34
N PHE A 181 -22.55 -26.86 -29.79
CA PHE A 181 -21.70 -26.96 -28.60
C PHE A 181 -20.28 -26.42 -28.84
N LEU A 182 -19.70 -26.68 -30.02
CA LEU A 182 -18.41 -26.10 -30.43
C LEU A 182 -18.49 -24.57 -30.49
N GLU A 183 -19.55 -24.01 -31.08
CA GLU A 183 -19.77 -22.57 -31.15
C GLU A 183 -19.90 -21.93 -29.76
N GLU A 184 -20.63 -22.56 -28.83
CA GLU A 184 -20.70 -22.13 -27.43
C GLU A 184 -19.30 -22.06 -26.79
N LEU A 185 -18.46 -23.08 -27.01
CA LEU A 185 -17.09 -23.11 -26.49
C LEU A 185 -16.20 -22.02 -27.09
N ILE A 186 -16.33 -21.73 -28.39
CA ILE A 186 -15.58 -20.64 -29.05
C ILE A 186 -15.96 -19.29 -28.45
N LEU A 187 -17.25 -19.05 -28.22
CA LEU A 187 -17.74 -17.83 -27.58
C LEU A 187 -17.24 -17.72 -26.14
N LEU A 188 -17.30 -18.81 -25.38
CA LEU A 188 -16.77 -18.88 -24.01
C LEU A 188 -15.27 -18.58 -23.98
N GLN A 189 -14.49 -19.16 -24.88
CA GLN A 189 -13.05 -18.91 -24.96
C GLN A 189 -12.76 -17.45 -25.29
N THR A 190 -13.48 -16.88 -26.26
CA THR A 190 -13.36 -15.46 -26.62
C THR A 190 -13.66 -14.57 -25.40
N GLY A 191 -14.69 -14.91 -24.63
CA GLY A 191 -15.03 -14.25 -23.38
C GLY A 191 -13.90 -14.33 -22.35
N ILE A 192 -13.34 -15.52 -22.12
CA ILE A 192 -12.19 -15.73 -21.21
C ILE A 192 -11.00 -14.87 -21.63
N ILE A 193 -10.66 -14.84 -22.92
CA ILE A 193 -9.54 -14.06 -23.45
C ILE A 193 -9.76 -12.57 -23.23
N GLU A 194 -10.94 -12.04 -23.60
CA GLU A 194 -11.23 -10.61 -23.45
C GLU A 194 -11.34 -10.18 -21.98
N GLU A 195 -11.89 -11.02 -21.10
CA GLU A 195 -11.92 -10.74 -19.66
C GLU A 195 -10.50 -10.61 -19.10
N ASN A 196 -9.62 -11.55 -19.42
CA ASN A 196 -8.23 -11.52 -18.97
C ASN A 196 -7.44 -10.38 -19.63
N ARG A 197 -7.71 -10.05 -20.90
CA ARG A 197 -7.14 -8.87 -21.57
C ARG A 197 -7.48 -7.59 -20.81
N LYS A 198 -8.75 -7.38 -20.47
CA LYS A 198 -9.23 -6.19 -19.74
C LYS A 198 -8.57 -6.03 -18.37
N LYS A 199 -8.31 -7.13 -17.65
CA LYS A 199 -7.60 -7.11 -16.35
C LYS A 199 -6.15 -6.60 -16.46
N LEU A 200 -5.56 -6.70 -17.65
CA LEU A 200 -4.17 -6.33 -17.93
C LEU A 200 -4.01 -4.89 -18.45
N LEU A 201 -5.11 -4.13 -18.56
CA LEU A 201 -5.10 -2.76 -19.05
C LEU A 201 -5.24 -1.76 -17.91
N SER A 202 -4.52 -0.65 -18.02
CA SER A 202 -4.68 0.53 -17.16
C SER A 202 -5.98 1.26 -17.47
N THR A 203 -6.35 2.23 -16.62
CA THR A 203 -7.50 3.11 -16.88
C THR A 203 -7.35 3.96 -18.14
N LYS A 204 -6.11 4.17 -18.61
CA LYS A 204 -5.78 4.84 -19.88
C LYS A 204 -5.76 3.89 -21.07
N GLY A 205 -5.97 2.58 -20.85
CA GLY A 205 -5.92 1.54 -21.90
C GLY A 205 -4.52 1.01 -22.19
N GLU A 206 -3.51 1.35 -21.38
CA GLU A 206 -2.13 0.89 -21.55
C GLU A 206 -1.94 -0.49 -20.93
N ILE A 207 -1.09 -1.33 -21.53
CA ILE A 207 -0.82 -2.68 -20.99
C ILE A 207 0.06 -2.56 -19.75
N LEU A 208 -0.38 -3.17 -18.65
CA LEU A 208 0.37 -3.22 -17.39
C LEU A 208 1.61 -4.10 -17.52
N SER A 209 2.77 -3.57 -17.12
CA SER A 209 4.02 -4.33 -17.02
C SER A 209 3.96 -5.39 -15.92
N LEU A 210 4.92 -6.34 -15.91
CA LEU A 210 4.98 -7.41 -14.90
C LEU A 210 5.11 -6.89 -13.45
N ASN A 211 5.67 -5.70 -13.28
CA ASN A 211 5.86 -5.04 -11.98
C ASN A 211 4.75 -4.02 -11.67
N GLN A 212 3.69 -3.99 -12.47
CA GLN A 212 2.58 -3.07 -12.29
C GLN A 212 1.28 -3.80 -11.97
N ILE A 213 0.52 -3.22 -11.04
CA ILE A 213 -0.84 -3.64 -10.70
C ILE A 213 -1.74 -2.41 -10.61
N LEU A 214 -3.06 -2.60 -10.62
CA LEU A 214 -4.01 -1.54 -10.33
C LEU A 214 -4.38 -1.55 -8.86
N CYS A 215 -4.40 -0.36 -8.25
CA CYS A 215 -4.98 -0.17 -6.93
C CYS A 215 -6.47 -0.53 -6.96
N PRO A 216 -6.96 -1.44 -6.11
CA PRO A 216 -8.38 -1.79 -6.06
C PRO A 216 -9.29 -0.59 -5.78
N TYR A 217 -8.80 0.36 -4.98
CA TYR A 217 -9.55 1.54 -4.55
C TYR A 217 -9.47 2.70 -5.54
N THR A 218 -8.25 3.18 -5.83
CA THR A 218 -8.07 4.38 -6.68
C THR A 218 -8.02 4.09 -8.17
N ARG A 219 -7.84 2.81 -8.55
CA ARG A 219 -7.58 2.37 -9.94
C ARG A 219 -6.30 2.95 -10.55
N TYR A 220 -5.44 3.61 -9.76
CA TYR A 220 -4.12 4.05 -10.21
C TYR A 220 -3.14 2.89 -10.29
N VAL A 221 -2.14 3.05 -11.16
CA VAL A 221 -1.07 2.07 -11.36
C VAL A 221 -0.09 2.14 -10.19
N ILE A 222 0.13 0.99 -9.55
CA ILE A 222 1.08 0.78 -8.47
C ILE A 222 2.33 0.11 -9.05
N ASP A 223 3.50 0.62 -8.66
CA ASP A 223 4.80 -0.03 -8.88
C ASP A 223 5.06 -1.00 -7.73
N VAL A 224 5.00 -2.30 -8.00
CA VAL A 224 5.11 -3.36 -6.99
C VAL A 224 6.51 -3.38 -6.38
N GLU A 225 7.56 -3.26 -7.20
CA GLU A 225 8.94 -3.38 -6.73
C GLU A 225 9.29 -2.22 -5.78
N LYS A 226 8.99 -0.97 -6.20
CA LYS A 226 9.19 0.20 -5.35
C LYS A 226 8.36 0.14 -4.08
N THR A 227 7.12 -0.34 -4.17
CA THR A 227 6.24 -0.51 -3.01
C THR A 227 6.84 -1.50 -2.01
N LEU A 228 7.27 -2.68 -2.47
CA LEU A 228 7.85 -3.71 -1.59
C LEU A 228 9.17 -3.28 -0.94
N ALA A 229 9.95 -2.41 -1.60
CA ALA A 229 11.18 -1.86 -1.02
C ALA A 229 10.94 -1.00 0.24
N THR A 230 9.72 -0.53 0.47
CA THR A 230 9.38 0.35 1.62
C THR A 230 9.05 -0.38 2.91
N ILE A 231 9.11 -1.73 2.95
CA ILE A 231 8.64 -2.53 4.08
C ILE A 231 9.20 -2.10 5.45
N ASN A 232 10.51 -1.82 5.53
CA ASN A 232 11.14 -1.41 6.79
C ASN A 232 10.66 -0.03 7.24
N GLN A 233 10.53 0.90 6.30
CA GLN A 233 10.05 2.25 6.54
C GLN A 233 8.58 2.25 6.97
N ALA A 234 7.74 1.45 6.30
CA ALA A 234 6.33 1.30 6.61
C ALA A 234 6.10 0.62 7.97
N ASN A 235 6.93 -0.36 8.34
CA ASN A 235 6.91 -0.96 9.68
C ASN A 235 7.24 0.06 10.77
N LEU A 236 8.30 0.86 10.59
CA LEU A 236 8.63 1.92 11.54
C LEU A 236 7.47 2.92 11.64
N PHE A 237 6.96 3.39 10.51
CA PHE A 237 5.85 4.33 10.47
C PHE A 237 4.61 3.81 11.22
N LEU A 238 4.21 2.56 10.98
CA LEU A 238 3.06 1.97 11.64
C LEU A 238 3.25 1.90 13.16
N LYS A 239 4.44 1.51 13.63
CA LYS A 239 4.77 1.54 15.07
C LYS A 239 4.64 2.94 15.65
N LEU A 240 5.12 3.97 14.94
CA LEU A 240 4.99 5.37 15.38
C LEU A 240 3.52 5.76 15.46
N VAL A 241 2.72 5.48 14.43
CA VAL A 241 1.29 5.77 14.40
C VAL A 241 0.55 5.12 15.56
N VAL A 242 0.80 3.82 15.82
CA VAL A 242 0.19 3.10 16.94
C VAL A 242 0.61 3.71 18.28
N ALA A 243 1.90 4.01 18.47
CA ALA A 243 2.38 4.64 19.70
C ALA A 243 1.73 6.02 19.92
N LEU A 244 1.62 6.84 18.87
CA LEU A 244 0.97 8.16 18.91
C LEU A 244 -0.52 8.03 19.26
N ALA A 245 -1.24 7.10 18.63
CA ALA A 245 -2.65 6.85 18.91
C ALA A 245 -2.89 6.50 20.38
N MET A 246 -2.04 5.64 20.94
CA MET A 246 -2.11 5.26 22.36
C MET A 246 -1.76 6.42 23.31
N LEU A 247 -0.81 7.30 22.96
CA LEU A 247 -0.46 8.46 23.78
C LEU A 247 -1.51 9.57 23.73
N THR A 248 -2.27 9.65 22.64
CA THR A 248 -3.27 10.69 22.41
C THR A 248 -4.67 10.29 22.86
N ASP A 249 -4.82 9.07 23.40
CA ASP A 249 -6.10 8.49 23.84
C ASP A 249 -7.12 8.50 22.69
N LEU A 250 -6.66 8.18 21.48
CA LEU A 250 -7.51 7.96 20.32
C LEU A 250 -8.17 6.60 20.48
N LYS A 251 -9.47 6.59 20.74
CA LYS A 251 -10.29 5.36 20.74
C LYS A 251 -10.59 5.00 19.30
N ASP A 252 -9.97 3.93 18.81
CA ASP A 252 -10.09 3.48 17.44
C ASP A 252 -10.12 1.93 17.43
N ALA A 253 -11.20 1.36 16.89
CA ALA A 253 -11.47 -0.06 17.00
C ALA A 253 -10.47 -0.88 16.18
N GLU A 254 -9.97 -0.31 15.08
CA GLU A 254 -9.01 -0.91 14.18
C GLU A 254 -7.63 -1.01 14.85
N ILE A 255 -7.21 0.03 15.59
CA ILE A 255 -5.98 -0.01 16.40
C ILE A 255 -6.10 -1.01 17.55
N ASP A 256 -7.22 -1.02 18.27
CA ASP A 256 -7.44 -1.95 19.37
C ASP A 256 -7.42 -3.41 18.89
N SER A 257 -8.12 -3.70 17.79
CA SER A 257 -8.13 -5.02 17.15
C SER A 257 -6.74 -5.43 16.65
N PHE A 258 -6.01 -4.51 16.01
CA PHE A 258 -4.65 -4.75 15.56
C PHE A 258 -3.72 -5.12 16.73
N LEU A 259 -3.78 -4.36 17.83
CA LEU A 259 -2.97 -4.59 19.03
C LEU A 259 -3.27 -5.93 19.70
N GLN A 260 -4.53 -6.37 19.73
CA GLN A 260 -4.90 -7.70 20.26
C GLN A 260 -4.29 -8.85 19.47
N ALA A 261 -4.08 -8.67 18.17
CA ALA A 261 -3.43 -9.65 17.31
C ALA A 261 -1.89 -9.61 17.37
N GLN A 262 -1.30 -8.59 18.02
CA GLN A 262 0.14 -8.42 18.12
C GLN A 262 0.77 -9.18 19.31
N PRO A 263 2.09 -9.44 19.26
CA PRO A 263 2.84 -9.93 20.42
C PRO A 263 2.68 -8.99 21.64
N PRO A 264 2.69 -9.51 22.88
CA PRO A 264 2.48 -8.69 24.09
C PRO A 264 3.46 -7.53 24.27
N ASN A 265 4.67 -7.62 23.69
CA ASN A 265 5.70 -6.58 23.76
C ASN A 265 5.64 -5.57 22.60
N TYR A 266 4.67 -5.67 21.68
CA TYR A 266 4.58 -4.80 20.51
C TYR A 266 4.50 -3.32 20.90
N LEU A 267 3.60 -2.97 21.81
CA LEU A 267 3.41 -1.57 22.21
C LEU A 267 4.67 -1.01 22.91
N GLN A 268 5.34 -1.82 23.72
CA GLN A 268 6.62 -1.43 24.34
C GLN A 268 7.69 -1.17 23.28
N ASN A 269 7.78 -2.02 22.25
CA ASN A 269 8.68 -1.83 21.13
C ASN A 269 8.30 -0.57 20.33
N ALA A 270 7.02 -0.32 20.09
CA ALA A 270 6.55 0.88 19.41
C ALA A 270 6.93 2.17 20.15
N TYR A 271 6.81 2.20 21.48
CA TYR A 271 7.29 3.32 22.28
C TYR A 271 8.81 3.51 22.23
N LYS A 272 9.57 2.41 22.21
CA LYS A 272 11.03 2.48 22.05
C LYS A 272 11.39 3.14 20.72
N GLU A 273 10.74 2.70 19.63
CA GLU A 273 10.98 3.23 18.28
C GLU A 273 10.57 4.71 18.17
N LEU A 274 9.46 5.11 18.81
CA LEU A 274 9.07 6.53 18.91
C LEU A 274 10.14 7.37 19.61
N LYS A 275 10.70 6.87 20.72
CA LYS A 275 11.78 7.55 21.43
C LYS A 275 13.03 7.68 20.53
N ASP A 276 13.44 6.57 19.90
CA ASP A 276 14.62 6.54 19.04
C ASP A 276 14.44 7.48 17.82
N TYR A 277 13.24 7.55 17.25
CA TYR A 277 12.88 8.47 16.17
C TYR A 277 13.00 9.94 16.59
N ILE A 278 12.45 10.31 17.75
CA ILE A 278 12.49 11.67 18.31
C ILE A 278 13.94 12.12 18.58
N GLU A 279 14.78 11.21 19.07
CA GLU A 279 16.15 11.50 19.46
C GLU A 279 17.10 11.58 18.25
N ASN A 280 16.88 10.76 17.21
CA ASN A 280 17.92 10.51 16.21
C ASN A 280 17.51 10.65 14.74
N GLN A 281 16.23 10.55 14.35
CA GLN A 281 15.89 10.26 12.94
C GLN A 281 14.61 10.93 12.37
N PRO A 282 14.44 12.27 12.44
CA PRO A 282 13.21 12.92 11.94
C PRO A 282 13.01 12.82 10.40
N ASN A 283 14.06 12.54 9.63
CA ASN A 283 14.05 12.71 8.16
C ASN A 283 13.93 11.41 7.35
N VAL A 284 13.50 10.31 7.97
CA VAL A 284 13.35 9.01 7.28
C VAL A 284 12.09 8.97 6.40
N PHE A 285 11.15 9.90 6.59
CA PHE A 285 9.85 9.90 5.93
C PHE A 285 9.72 11.00 4.86
N THR A 286 8.85 10.77 3.88
CA THR A 286 8.48 11.79 2.88
C THR A 286 7.69 12.93 3.53
N LEU A 287 7.59 14.08 2.85
CA LEU A 287 6.82 15.23 3.37
C LEU A 287 5.37 14.88 3.72
N GLN A 288 4.72 14.02 2.93
CA GLN A 288 3.34 13.59 3.18
C GLN A 288 3.24 12.70 4.44
N GLN A 289 4.21 11.80 4.63
CA GLN A 289 4.30 10.96 5.83
C GLN A 289 4.63 11.78 7.07
N GLN A 290 5.53 12.77 6.96
CA GLN A 290 5.84 13.70 8.05
C GLN A 290 4.61 14.54 8.43
N LYS A 291 3.86 15.03 7.44
CA LYS A 291 2.60 15.74 7.68
C LYS A 291 1.59 14.86 8.42
N PHE A 292 1.43 13.60 8.02
CA PHE A 292 0.57 12.64 8.72
C PHE A 292 0.97 12.49 10.20
N LEU A 293 2.26 12.29 10.49
CA LEU A 293 2.74 12.17 11.87
C LEU A 293 2.56 13.48 12.66
N ALA A 294 2.74 14.63 12.00
CA ALA A 294 2.49 15.95 12.59
C ALA A 294 1.01 16.12 12.97
N ASP A 295 0.10 15.73 12.08
CA ASP A 295 -1.35 15.75 12.34
C ASP A 295 -1.71 14.82 13.51
N MET A 296 -0.99 13.71 13.70
CA MET A 296 -1.10 12.83 14.88
C MET A 296 -0.47 13.37 16.18
N GLY A 297 0.11 14.57 16.16
CA GLY A 297 0.68 15.20 17.35
C GLY A 297 2.12 14.82 17.68
N ILE A 298 2.89 14.27 16.73
CA ILE A 298 4.30 13.93 16.99
C ILE A 298 5.12 15.14 17.40
N LEU A 299 4.80 16.33 16.87
CA LEU A 299 5.48 17.59 17.18
C LEU A 299 5.28 17.99 18.64
N ASP A 300 4.08 17.78 19.19
CA ASP A 300 3.79 18.05 20.60
C ASP A 300 4.55 17.09 21.52
N ILE A 301 4.67 15.82 21.14
CA ILE A 301 5.45 14.83 21.89
C ILE A 301 6.94 15.17 21.84
N ILE A 302 7.46 15.57 20.68
CA ILE A 302 8.84 16.05 20.54
C ILE A 302 9.06 17.25 21.47
N LYS A 303 8.15 18.24 21.43
CA LYS A 303 8.19 19.45 22.28
C LYS A 303 8.21 19.08 23.77
N GLN A 304 7.26 18.26 24.23
CA GLN A 304 7.16 17.81 25.63
C GLN A 304 8.39 17.01 26.08
N THR A 305 8.90 16.11 25.22
CA THR A 305 10.05 15.27 25.55
C THR A 305 11.31 16.12 25.72
N ARG A 306 11.55 17.04 24.79
CA ARG A 306 12.68 17.98 24.87
C ARG A 306 12.54 18.91 26.07
N LEU A 307 11.34 19.44 26.30
CA LEU A 307 11.05 20.29 27.45
C LEU A 307 11.32 19.56 28.77
N THR A 308 10.91 18.30 28.91
CA THR A 308 11.18 17.49 30.11
C THR A 308 12.67 17.34 30.40
N VAL A 309 13.48 17.14 29.35
CA VAL A 309 14.95 17.03 29.49
C VAL A 309 15.57 18.36 29.90
N LEU A 310 15.11 19.46 29.31
CA LEU A 310 15.65 20.79 29.57
C LEU A 310 15.14 21.40 30.88
N ASN A 311 13.90 21.11 31.31
CA ASN A 311 13.35 21.50 32.62
C ASN A 311 14.24 21.00 33.75
N LYS A 312 14.71 19.76 33.71
CA LYS A 312 15.66 19.22 34.71
C LYS A 312 16.93 20.08 34.86
N ARG A 313 17.30 20.84 33.84
CA ARG A 313 18.51 21.67 33.81
C ARG A 313 18.23 23.14 34.08
N TYR A 314 17.12 23.68 33.58
CA TYR A 314 16.89 25.13 33.52
C TYR A 314 15.61 25.59 34.21
N GLN A 315 14.76 24.69 34.73
CA GLN A 315 13.51 25.08 35.39
C GLN A 315 13.73 26.07 36.55
N HIS A 316 14.84 25.93 37.30
CA HIS A 316 15.17 26.83 38.40
C HIS A 316 15.43 28.29 37.96
N LEU A 317 15.61 28.53 36.66
CA LEU A 317 15.78 29.85 36.05
C LEU A 317 14.48 30.38 35.42
N TRP A 318 13.40 29.59 35.44
CA TRP A 318 12.14 29.90 34.77
C TRP A 318 10.99 29.94 35.79
N ASN A 319 10.38 31.12 35.95
CA ASN A 319 9.23 31.31 36.84
C ASN A 319 8.01 31.69 36.01
N GLU A 320 6.95 30.88 36.07
CA GLU A 320 5.71 31.10 35.31
C GLU A 320 4.99 32.41 35.67
N ALA A 321 5.27 32.99 36.84
CA ALA A 321 4.73 34.30 37.23
C ALA A 321 5.44 35.49 36.54
N ASN A 322 6.63 35.27 35.99
CA ASN A 322 7.41 36.30 35.31
C ASN A 322 6.99 36.44 33.85
N SER A 323 7.22 37.62 33.26
CA SER A 323 7.00 37.80 31.82
C SER A 323 7.95 36.92 31.00
N PHE A 324 7.55 36.58 29.77
CA PHE A 324 8.42 35.82 28.85
C PHE A 324 9.77 36.52 28.61
N LYS A 325 9.76 37.87 28.58
CA LYS A 325 10.97 38.69 28.51
C LYS A 325 11.89 38.46 29.72
N ASP A 326 11.36 38.53 30.94
CA ASP A 326 12.15 38.40 32.16
C ASP A 326 12.72 36.99 32.33
N ASN A 327 11.92 35.97 31.99
CA ASN A 327 12.39 34.58 31.98
C ASN A 327 13.49 34.35 30.93
N THR A 328 13.35 34.96 29.75
CA THR A 328 14.39 34.90 28.73
C THR A 328 15.68 35.56 29.21
N LEU A 329 15.58 36.73 29.84
CA LEU A 329 16.73 37.41 30.43
C LEU A 329 17.39 36.57 31.53
N ALA A 330 16.63 35.92 32.40
CA ALA A 330 17.16 35.04 33.44
C ALA A 330 18.02 33.90 32.84
N ILE A 331 17.55 33.27 31.76
CA ILE A 331 18.27 32.20 31.06
C ILE A 331 19.55 32.70 30.40
N LEU A 332 19.50 33.84 29.70
CA LEU A 332 20.67 34.42 29.03
C LEU A 332 21.70 34.97 30.03
N ASN A 333 21.23 35.60 31.12
CA ASN A 333 22.07 36.09 32.21
C ASN A 333 22.80 34.94 32.92
N ASP A 334 22.14 33.79 33.13
CA ASP A 334 22.81 32.60 33.66
C ASP A 334 23.90 32.08 32.70
N TYR A 335 23.67 32.11 31.38
CA TYR A 335 24.69 31.71 30.42
C TYR A 335 25.93 32.61 30.50
N SER A 336 25.74 33.92 30.59
CA SER A 336 26.83 34.90 30.62
C SER A 336 27.38 35.18 32.03
N LYS A 337 26.76 34.61 33.07
CA LYS A 337 27.07 34.80 34.50
C LYS A 337 27.08 36.26 34.94
N LEU A 338 26.26 37.11 34.31
CA LEU A 338 26.23 38.56 34.54
C LEU A 338 25.62 38.96 35.89
N THR A 339 24.89 38.05 36.54
CA THR A 339 24.33 38.26 37.88
C THR A 339 25.35 38.08 39.01
N TYR A 340 26.58 37.65 38.71
CA TYR A 340 27.65 37.48 39.70
C TYR A 340 28.51 38.75 39.80
N PRO A 341 29.03 39.10 41.00
CA PRO A 341 29.88 40.28 41.19
C PRO A 341 31.15 40.29 40.32
N SER A 342 31.63 39.11 39.92
CA SER A 342 32.72 38.95 38.96
C SER A 342 32.39 37.85 37.95
N PRO A 343 31.73 38.19 36.83
CA PRO A 343 31.32 37.22 35.80
C PRO A 343 32.52 36.47 35.19
N GLN A 344 33.65 37.14 35.02
CA GLN A 344 34.89 36.56 34.48
C GLN A 344 35.47 35.50 35.41
N PHE A 345 35.48 35.76 36.73
CA PHE A 345 35.93 34.79 37.73
C PHE A 345 34.98 33.59 37.83
N GLN A 346 33.67 33.81 37.73
CA GLN A 346 32.69 32.73 37.73
C GLN A 346 32.78 31.84 36.46
N LEU A 347 33.02 32.44 35.30
CA LEU A 347 33.27 31.71 34.06
C LEU A 347 34.59 30.93 34.12
N PHE A 348 35.60 31.47 34.81
CA PHE A 348 36.85 30.79 35.09
C PHE A 348 36.66 29.57 36.01
N ILE A 349 36.00 29.73 37.16
CA ILE A 349 35.71 28.63 38.10
C ILE A 349 34.89 27.51 37.44
N THR A 350 33.93 27.89 36.59
CA THR A 350 33.08 26.89 35.92
C THR A 350 33.78 26.22 34.75
N GLY A 351 35.05 26.51 34.44
CA GLY A 351 35.80 25.87 33.36
C GLY A 351 35.49 26.41 31.96
N HIS A 352 34.92 27.62 31.87
CA HIS A 352 34.34 28.19 30.66
C HIS A 352 34.95 29.55 30.27
N TRP A 353 36.20 29.79 30.64
CA TRP A 353 36.93 31.06 30.48
C TRP A 353 37.05 31.58 29.03
N ALA A 354 36.77 30.74 28.03
CA ALA A 354 36.81 31.09 26.60
C ALA A 354 35.48 30.78 25.87
N ARG A 355 34.32 31.14 26.46
CA ARG A 355 33.04 31.06 25.74
C ARG A 355 33.01 32.08 24.60
N HIS A 356 33.29 31.63 23.38
CA HIS A 356 33.31 32.48 22.19
C HIS A 356 31.99 33.22 21.92
N HIS A 357 30.85 32.71 22.41
CA HIS A 357 29.54 33.35 22.25
C HIS A 357 29.20 34.35 23.38
N HIS A 358 30.07 34.58 24.36
CA HIS A 358 29.75 35.46 25.50
C HIS A 358 29.44 36.89 25.07
N VAL A 359 30.23 37.45 24.13
CA VAL A 359 30.06 38.81 23.62
C VAL A 359 28.70 38.98 22.92
N ILE A 360 28.31 38.04 22.06
CA ILE A 360 27.04 38.12 21.32
C ILE A 360 25.83 37.93 22.25
N VAL A 361 25.95 37.10 23.29
CA VAL A 361 24.87 36.92 24.28
C VAL A 361 24.74 38.16 25.16
N LYS A 362 25.85 38.77 25.58
CA LYS A 362 25.82 40.03 26.34
C LYS A 362 25.14 41.14 25.53
N LYS A 363 25.50 41.29 24.26
CA LYS A 363 24.84 42.24 23.35
C LYS A 363 23.34 41.96 23.21
N ALA A 364 22.94 40.69 23.12
CA ALA A 364 21.52 40.33 23.08
C ALA A 364 20.77 40.71 24.36
N ILE A 365 21.39 40.56 25.54
CA ILE A 365 20.80 40.97 26.83
C ILE A 365 20.59 42.49 26.85
N GLU A 366 21.63 43.27 26.50
CA GLU A 366 21.56 44.74 26.43
C GLU A 366 20.44 45.19 25.48
N GLN A 367 20.33 44.59 24.29
CA GLN A 367 19.27 44.91 23.32
C GLN A 367 17.86 44.62 23.84
N ILE A 368 17.66 43.54 24.60
CA ILE A 368 16.36 43.21 25.20
C ILE A 368 16.03 44.20 26.32
N GLU A 369 17.02 44.59 27.13
CA GLU A 369 16.86 45.60 28.19
C GLU A 369 16.51 46.98 27.62
N GLU A 370 17.13 47.37 26.50
CA GLU A 370 16.84 48.58 25.72
C GLU A 370 15.46 48.58 25.03
N GLY A 371 14.73 47.45 25.08
CA GLY A 371 13.36 47.35 24.58
C GLY A 371 13.23 46.93 23.12
N ILE A 372 14.30 46.43 22.49
CA ILE A 372 14.21 45.83 21.16
C ILE A 372 13.35 44.56 21.23
N ALA A 373 12.55 44.33 20.19
CA ALA A 373 11.64 43.18 20.10
C ALA A 373 12.40 41.85 20.32
N LEU A 374 11.94 41.08 21.31
CA LEU A 374 12.60 39.87 21.79
C LEU A 374 12.83 38.84 20.67
N GLU A 375 11.84 38.65 19.81
CA GLU A 375 11.89 37.72 18.67
C GLU A 375 13.04 38.06 17.72
N HIS A 376 13.18 39.36 17.40
CA HIS A 376 14.24 39.87 16.55
C HIS A 376 15.61 39.67 17.18
N VAL A 377 15.76 39.97 18.48
CA VAL A 377 17.02 39.77 19.19
C VAL A 377 17.42 38.29 19.25
N LEU A 378 16.47 37.40 19.56
CA LEU A 378 16.74 35.96 19.61
C LEU A 378 17.07 35.39 18.22
N ALA A 379 16.38 35.84 17.17
CA ALA A 379 16.69 35.46 15.79
C ALA A 379 18.11 35.86 15.39
N ASN A 380 18.50 37.11 15.69
CA ASN A 380 19.85 37.61 15.45
C ASN A 380 20.90 36.83 16.25
N LEU A 381 20.64 36.57 17.53
CA LEU A 381 21.54 35.80 18.38
C LEU A 381 21.77 34.39 17.83
N ARG A 382 20.72 33.71 17.34
CA ARG A 382 20.84 32.39 16.71
C ARG A 382 21.68 32.45 15.42
N ALA A 383 21.40 33.40 14.55
CA ALA A 383 22.13 33.57 13.29
C ALA A 383 23.64 33.78 13.55
N HIS A 384 23.98 34.69 14.46
CA HIS A 384 25.37 34.97 14.83
C HIS A 384 26.04 33.78 15.53
N ALA A 385 25.32 33.07 16.42
CA ALA A 385 25.85 31.91 17.10
C ALA A 385 26.20 30.79 16.12
N ARG A 386 25.34 30.53 15.11
CA ARG A 386 25.51 29.48 14.09
C ARG A 386 26.67 29.78 13.12
N CYS A 387 26.92 31.04 12.82
CA CYS A 387 28.01 31.45 11.92
C CYS A 387 29.41 31.33 12.58
N HIS A 388 29.50 31.05 13.88
CA HIS A 388 30.78 30.89 14.58
C HIS A 388 31.39 29.50 14.31
N PRO A 389 32.69 29.38 13.97
CA PRO A 389 33.32 28.10 13.61
C PRO A 389 33.33 27.05 14.72
N GLY A 390 33.24 27.48 15.98
CA GLY A 390 33.11 26.62 17.17
C GLY A 390 31.67 26.39 17.64
N PHE A 391 30.66 26.61 16.80
CA PHE A 391 29.26 26.38 17.19
C PHE A 391 28.96 24.88 17.36
N ASP A 392 28.57 24.50 18.58
CA ASP A 392 28.03 23.18 18.87
C ASP A 392 26.50 23.25 18.94
N PRO A 393 25.76 22.59 18.03
CA PRO A 393 24.29 22.54 18.06
C PRO A 393 23.75 21.81 19.30
N LYS A 394 24.59 21.01 20.00
CA LYS A 394 24.27 20.38 21.29
C LYS A 394 24.85 21.14 22.48
N GLY A 395 25.46 22.30 22.23
CA GLY A 395 26.16 23.11 23.19
C GLY A 395 25.25 23.83 24.20
N SER A 396 25.88 24.42 25.22
CA SER A 396 25.21 25.07 26.35
C SER A 396 24.29 26.25 25.94
N LEU A 397 24.70 27.04 24.93
CA LEU A 397 23.90 28.14 24.40
C LEU A 397 22.71 27.63 23.58
N ALA A 398 22.97 26.69 22.65
CA ALA A 398 21.93 26.11 21.80
C ALA A 398 20.78 25.50 22.62
N ARG A 399 21.09 24.74 23.68
CA ARG A 399 20.09 24.15 24.59
C ARG A 399 19.28 25.19 25.39
N ARG A 400 19.88 26.34 25.73
CA ARG A 400 19.17 27.42 26.43
C ARG A 400 18.24 28.18 25.48
N LEU A 401 18.68 28.43 24.26
CA LEU A 401 17.84 29.00 23.21
C LEU A 401 16.68 28.07 22.87
N GLU A 402 16.95 26.76 22.73
CA GLU A 402 15.89 25.75 22.57
C GLU A 402 14.91 25.74 23.75
N PHE A 403 15.41 25.86 24.99
CA PHE A 403 14.54 25.95 26.16
C PHE A 403 13.60 27.17 26.14
N ILE A 404 14.11 28.32 25.71
CA ILE A 404 13.30 29.54 25.51
C ILE A 404 12.25 29.30 24.41
N ASP A 405 12.66 28.69 23.29
CA ASP A 405 11.78 28.41 22.15
C ASP A 405 10.60 27.50 22.50
N LEU A 406 10.84 26.48 23.32
CA LEU A 406 9.79 25.55 23.76
C LEU A 406 8.73 26.24 24.64
N HIS A 407 9.04 27.38 25.26
CA HIS A 407 8.10 28.18 26.04
C HIS A 407 7.46 29.34 25.24
N SER A 408 7.88 29.56 23.99
CA SER A 408 7.24 30.54 23.11
C SER A 408 5.85 30.06 22.66
N ILE A 409 4.91 31.00 22.54
CA ILE A 409 3.55 30.76 22.03
C ILE A 409 3.56 30.68 20.49
N GLU A 410 4.51 31.33 19.82
CA GLU A 410 4.71 31.25 18.37
C GLU A 410 6.05 30.56 18.02
N PRO A 411 6.08 29.67 17.00
CA PRO A 411 7.33 29.08 16.53
C PRO A 411 8.19 30.16 15.87
N LEU A 412 9.30 30.51 16.51
CA LEU A 412 10.29 31.42 15.93
C LEU A 412 10.95 30.75 14.72
N ASN A 413 10.75 31.31 13.52
CA ASN A 413 11.33 30.82 12.26
C ASN A 413 12.83 30.51 12.41
N THR A 414 13.18 29.24 12.27
CA THR A 414 14.58 28.76 12.45
C THR A 414 15.42 28.81 11.18
N ASP A 415 14.88 29.26 10.05
CA ASP A 415 15.56 29.27 8.76
C ASP A 415 16.10 30.66 8.41
N THR A 416 17.28 30.97 8.95
CA THR A 416 18.13 32.03 8.41
C THR A 416 19.45 31.42 7.95
N ASN A 417 19.62 31.37 6.62
CA ASN A 417 20.88 31.01 5.98
C ASN A 417 21.95 32.04 6.39
N CYS A 418 23.12 31.54 6.78
CA CYS A 418 24.28 32.36 7.12
C CYS A 418 24.78 33.07 5.85
N SER A 419 24.30 34.29 5.60
CA SER A 419 24.86 35.20 4.59
C SER A 419 25.29 36.49 5.27
N ILE A 420 26.46 36.45 5.90
CA ILE A 420 27.21 37.67 6.24
C ILE A 420 28.39 37.70 5.28
N ARG A 421 28.30 38.57 4.26
CA ARG A 421 29.46 38.96 3.44
C ARG A 421 30.40 39.81 4.31
N PRO A 422 31.72 39.71 4.09
CA PRO A 422 32.75 40.34 4.91
C PRO A 422 32.61 41.86 5.00
#